data_AF-A0A222C9T7-F1
#
_entry.id   AF-A0A222C9T7-F1
#
_cell.length_a   1.000
_cell.length_b   1.000
_cell.length_c   1.000
_cell.angle_alpha   90.00
_cell.angle_beta   90.00
_cell.angle_gamma   90.00
#
_symmetry.space_group_name_H-M   'P 1'
#
loop_
_entity.id
_entity.type
_entity.pdbx_description
1 polymer ?
#
loop_
_entity_poly.entity_id
_entity_poly.type
_entity_poly.pdbx_seq_one_letter_code
_entity_poly.pdbx_strand_id
1 'polypeptide(L)'
;ILKFLGFEQILKNSLTTLPMGGGKGGSDFDPKGKSDNEVMRFCQSFMTGLQRHVGADTDVPAGDIGVGAREIGYLYGQYKRLRNEFTGVLTGKNVKWGGSFIRPEATGYGAVYFLEEM
;
A
#
# COMPACT_ATOMS: atom_id res chain seq x y z
N ILE A 1 17.06 5.10 -1.08
CA ILE A 1 15.82 5.92 -0.99
C ILE A 1 14.81 5.40 0.03
N LEU A 2 14.61 4.09 0.19
CA LEU A 2 13.56 3.54 1.08
C LEU A 2 13.67 4.00 2.54
N LYS A 3 14.87 4.02 3.13
CA LYS A 3 15.07 4.49 4.52
C LYS A 3 14.66 5.96 4.71
N PHE A 4 14.95 6.80 3.70
CA PHE A 4 14.57 8.21 3.72
C PHE A 4 13.05 8.36 3.72
N LEU A 5 12.37 7.71 2.77
CA LEU A 5 10.90 7.73 2.69
C LEU A 5 10.24 7.12 3.94
N GLY A 6 10.79 6.02 4.47
CA GLY A 6 10.29 5.39 5.69
C GLY A 6 10.44 6.28 6.92
N PHE A 7 11.53 7.05 7.01
CA PHE A 7 11.73 8.01 8.08
C PHE A 7 10.70 9.14 8.04
N GLU A 8 10.47 9.75 6.88
CA GLU A 8 9.43 10.80 6.76
C GLU A 8 8.02 10.25 7.01
N GLN A 9 7.75 9.00 6.65
CA GLN A 9 6.47 8.35 6.89
C GLN A 9 6.13 8.27 8.38
N ILE A 10 7.12 8.11 9.27
CA ILE A 10 6.92 8.11 10.73
C ILE A 10 6.34 9.46 11.17
N LEU A 11 6.99 10.55 10.78
CA LEU A 11 6.57 11.90 11.16
C LEU A 11 5.21 12.24 10.56
N LYS A 12 5.01 11.94 9.28
CA LYS A 12 3.74 12.18 8.57
C LYS A 12 2.58 11.44 9.23
N ASN A 13 2.75 10.16 9.56
CA ASN A 13 1.69 9.36 10.18
C ASN A 13 1.39 9.83 11.61
N SER A 14 2.40 10.27 12.36
CA SER A 14 2.18 10.83 13.71
C SER A 14 1.28 12.08 13.71
N LEU A 15 1.25 12.85 12.62
CA LEU A 15 0.45 14.07 12.52
C LEU A 15 -1.02 13.81 12.17
N THR A 16 -1.40 12.59 11.76
CA THR A 16 -2.78 12.32 11.34
C THR A 16 -3.74 12.07 12.50
N THR A 17 -3.26 12.04 13.75
CA THR A 17 -4.01 11.64 14.97
C THR A 17 -4.50 10.18 15.01
N LEU A 18 -4.11 9.36 14.02
CA LEU A 18 -4.48 7.95 13.92
C LEU A 18 -3.36 7.05 14.49
N PRO A 19 -3.69 5.84 14.97
CA PRO A 19 -2.70 4.91 15.53
C PRO A 19 -1.89 4.22 14.43
N MET A 20 -1.01 4.97 13.75
CA MET A 20 -0.18 4.47 12.66
C MET A 20 1.30 4.64 12.96
N GLY A 21 2.06 3.53 12.86
CA GLY A 21 3.53 3.57 12.83
C GLY A 21 4.06 4.09 11.49
N GLY A 22 5.33 3.84 11.17
CA GLY A 22 5.93 4.25 9.89
C GLY A 22 6.82 3.16 9.29
N GLY A 23 6.77 3.03 7.96
CA GLY A 23 7.51 2.03 7.21
C GLY A 23 7.53 2.35 5.71
N LYS A 24 8.46 1.72 4.98
CA LYS A 24 8.49 1.79 3.52
C LYS A 24 9.11 0.52 2.93
N GLY A 25 8.57 0.07 1.81
CA GLY A 25 9.07 -1.06 1.04
C GLY A 25 9.09 -0.75 -0.45
N GLY A 26 9.62 -1.70 -1.23
CA GLY A 26 9.68 -1.61 -2.68
C GLY A 26 10.65 -2.64 -3.26
N SER A 27 10.80 -2.62 -4.58
CA SER A 27 11.81 -3.37 -5.32
C SER A 27 12.39 -2.47 -6.39
N ASP A 28 13.59 -2.80 -6.87
CA ASP A 28 14.20 -2.27 -8.09
C ASP A 28 13.55 -2.78 -9.39
N PHE A 29 12.44 -3.53 -9.30
CA PHE A 29 11.67 -4.00 -10.45
C PHE A 29 11.07 -2.83 -11.21
N ASP A 30 11.37 -2.73 -12.51
CA ASP A 30 10.77 -1.75 -13.41
C ASP A 30 9.50 -2.32 -14.07
N PRO A 31 8.30 -1.79 -13.75
CA PRO A 31 7.06 -2.22 -14.38
C PRO A 31 6.89 -1.69 -15.80
N LYS A 32 7.70 -0.72 -16.25
CA LYS A 32 7.59 -0.16 -17.61
C LYS A 32 7.94 -1.21 -18.66
N GLY A 33 7.11 -1.27 -19.70
CA GLY A 33 7.27 -2.25 -20.77
C GLY A 33 6.95 -3.69 -20.36
N LYS A 34 6.46 -3.94 -19.14
CA LYS A 34 6.02 -5.26 -18.68
C LYS A 34 4.56 -5.49 -19.03
N SER A 35 4.26 -6.70 -19.48
CA SER A 35 2.89 -7.17 -19.62
C SER A 35 2.23 -7.31 -18.25
N ASP A 36 0.90 -7.30 -18.27
CA ASP A 36 0.09 -7.48 -17.08
C ASP A 36 0.43 -8.78 -16.31
N ASN A 37 0.67 -9.87 -17.06
CA ASN A 37 1.05 -11.17 -16.52
C ASN A 37 2.45 -11.18 -15.89
N GLU A 38 3.41 -10.41 -16.43
CA GLU A 38 4.74 -10.27 -15.81
C GLU A 38 4.64 -9.53 -14.48
N VAL A 39 3.87 -8.45 -14.42
CA VAL A 39 3.63 -7.70 -13.18
C VAL A 39 2.91 -8.58 -12.15
N MET A 40 1.88 -9.32 -12.56
CA MET A 40 1.16 -10.23 -11.67
C MET A 40 2.09 -11.30 -11.07
N ARG A 41 2.91 -11.95 -11.90
CA ARG A 41 3.89 -12.96 -11.44
C ARG A 41 4.91 -12.35 -10.49
N PHE A 42 5.38 -11.15 -10.78
CA PHE A 42 6.28 -10.41 -9.89
C PHE A 42 5.62 -10.13 -8.53
N CYS A 43 4.42 -9.54 -8.51
CA CYS A 43 3.67 -9.27 -7.27
C CYS A 43 3.45 -10.54 -6.45
N GLN A 44 3.10 -11.66 -7.08
CA GLN A 44 2.92 -12.94 -6.40
C GLN A 44 4.23 -13.46 -5.79
N SER A 45 5.34 -13.37 -6.53
CA SER A 45 6.67 -13.74 -6.02
C SER A 45 7.06 -12.87 -4.83
N PHE A 46 6.94 -11.55 -4.97
CA PHE A 46 7.25 -10.57 -3.93
C PHE A 46 6.44 -10.83 -2.65
N MET A 47 5.12 -11.01 -2.78
CA MET A 47 4.25 -11.28 -1.63
C MET A 47 4.51 -12.65 -0.97
N THR A 48 5.02 -13.64 -1.73
CA THR A 48 5.40 -14.94 -1.15
C THR A 48 6.52 -14.80 -0.11
N GLY A 49 7.46 -13.86 -0.33
CA GLY A 49 8.46 -13.47 0.65
C GLY A 49 7.89 -12.56 1.74
N LEU A 50 7.17 -11.51 1.34
CA LEU A 50 6.71 -10.45 2.25
C LEU A 50 5.68 -10.91 3.28
N GLN A 51 4.78 -11.85 2.95
CA GLN A 51 3.62 -12.20 3.78
C GLN A 51 3.94 -12.58 5.24
N ARG A 52 5.17 -13.04 5.51
CA ARG A 52 5.61 -13.45 6.86
C ARG A 52 5.89 -12.26 7.78
N HIS A 53 5.96 -11.06 7.22
CA HIS A 53 6.39 -9.84 7.88
C HIS A 53 5.30 -8.77 7.94
N VAL A 54 4.15 -9.00 7.29
CA VAL A 54 3.04 -8.06 7.22
C VAL A 54 1.78 -8.71 7.80
N GLY A 55 0.89 -7.87 8.31
CA GLY A 55 -0.33 -8.31 8.99
C GLY A 55 -1.13 -7.10 9.47
N ALA A 56 -2.43 -7.28 9.70
CA ALA A 56 -3.34 -6.19 10.04
C ALA A 56 -2.90 -5.35 11.26
N ASP A 57 -2.26 -6.01 12.24
CA ASP A 57 -1.76 -5.39 13.47
C ASP A 57 -0.22 -5.37 13.55
N THR A 58 0.48 -5.49 12.42
CA THR A 58 1.96 -5.53 12.38
C THR A 58 2.53 -4.55 11.37
N ASP A 59 2.21 -4.73 10.09
CA ASP A 59 2.64 -3.85 9.01
C ASP A 59 1.59 -3.91 7.89
N VAL A 60 1.11 -2.74 7.47
CA VAL A 60 0.00 -2.57 6.52
C VAL A 60 0.47 -1.77 5.31
N PRO A 61 1.05 -2.42 4.28
CA PRO A 61 1.55 -1.70 3.11
C PRO A 61 0.45 -1.03 2.27
N ALA A 62 0.88 -0.14 1.39
CA ALA A 62 0.03 0.64 0.49
C ALA A 62 0.67 0.77 -0.90
N GLY A 63 -0.05 1.40 -1.84
CA GLY A 63 0.49 1.76 -3.15
C GLY A 63 1.45 2.94 -3.09
N ASP A 64 2.32 3.04 -4.10
CA ASP A 64 3.26 4.15 -4.33
C ASP A 64 3.64 4.17 -5.83
N ILE A 65 4.70 4.87 -6.22
CA ILE A 65 5.20 4.89 -7.60
C ILE A 65 5.47 3.44 -8.06
N GLY A 66 4.82 3.05 -9.16
CA GLY A 66 4.92 1.70 -9.72
C GLY A 66 4.00 0.65 -9.08
N VAL A 67 3.28 0.99 -8.01
CA VAL A 67 2.34 0.10 -7.31
C VAL A 67 0.98 0.79 -7.17
N GLY A 68 0.11 0.60 -8.16
CA GLY A 68 -1.24 1.12 -8.19
C GLY A 68 -2.29 0.12 -7.67
N ALA A 69 -3.56 0.40 -7.95
CA ALA A 69 -4.68 -0.44 -7.53
C ALA A 69 -4.60 -1.86 -8.13
N ARG A 70 -4.01 -2.00 -9.32
CA ARG A 70 -3.77 -3.29 -9.98
C ARG A 70 -2.79 -4.14 -9.17
N GLU A 71 -1.60 -3.60 -8.89
CA GLU A 71 -0.55 -4.29 -8.13
C GLU A 71 -1.03 -4.63 -6.72
N ILE A 72 -1.74 -3.71 -6.06
CA ILE A 72 -2.39 -3.98 -4.76
C ILE A 72 -3.37 -5.15 -4.86
N GLY A 73 -4.13 -5.27 -5.94
CA GLY A 73 -4.99 -6.43 -6.20
C GLY A 73 -4.22 -7.74 -6.28
N TYR A 74 -3.11 -7.78 -7.03
CA TYR A 74 -2.27 -8.97 -7.17
C TYR A 74 -1.56 -9.35 -5.86
N LEU A 75 -1.01 -8.36 -5.15
CA LEU A 75 -0.40 -8.54 -3.84
C LEU A 75 -1.41 -9.06 -2.82
N TYR A 76 -2.60 -8.44 -2.75
CA TYR A 76 -3.65 -8.86 -1.82
C TYR A 76 -4.18 -10.26 -2.14
N GLY A 77 -4.39 -10.57 -3.42
CA GLY A 77 -4.81 -11.91 -3.85
C GLY A 77 -3.83 -12.98 -3.42
N GLN A 78 -2.52 -12.75 -3.58
CA GLN A 78 -1.50 -13.69 -3.14
C GLN A 78 -1.42 -13.78 -1.61
N TYR A 79 -1.47 -12.66 -0.89
CA TYR A 79 -1.48 -12.66 0.57
C TYR A 79 -2.64 -13.50 1.10
N LYS A 80 -3.86 -13.22 0.62
CA LYS A 80 -5.08 -13.95 1.01
C LYS A 80 -4.95 -15.45 0.75
N ARG A 81 -4.41 -15.84 -0.40
CA ARG A 81 -4.19 -17.26 -0.76
C ARG A 81 -3.20 -17.95 0.19
N LEU A 82 -2.11 -17.27 0.58
CA LEU A 82 -1.06 -17.84 1.42
C LEU A 82 -1.42 -17.87 2.91
N ARG A 83 -2.10 -16.84 3.39
CA ARG A 83 -2.49 -16.69 4.80
C ARG A 83 -3.87 -17.27 5.11
N ASN A 84 -4.67 -17.53 4.09
CA ASN A 84 -6.05 -18.00 4.19
C ASN A 84 -6.94 -17.10 5.07
N GLU A 85 -6.78 -15.78 4.93
CA GLU A 85 -7.54 -14.79 5.70
C GLU A 85 -7.92 -13.57 4.85
N PHE A 86 -9.12 -13.04 5.07
CA PHE A 86 -9.56 -11.78 4.49
C PHE A 86 -9.46 -10.70 5.57
N THR A 87 -8.32 -10.01 5.61
CA THR A 87 -8.03 -8.97 6.61
C THR A 87 -7.52 -7.69 5.96
N GLY A 88 -7.37 -6.63 6.76
CA GLY A 88 -6.93 -5.29 6.37
C GLY A 88 -5.43 -5.13 6.18
N VAL A 89 -4.70 -6.12 5.63
CA VAL A 89 -3.23 -6.06 5.52
C VAL A 89 -2.70 -5.11 4.44
N LEU A 90 -3.54 -4.67 3.51
CA LEU A 90 -3.19 -3.66 2.51
C LEU A 90 -4.25 -2.57 2.47
N THR A 91 -3.83 -1.32 2.34
CA THR A 91 -4.70 -0.19 1.99
C THR A 91 -4.67 0.07 0.47
N GLY A 92 -5.55 0.96 -0.02
CA GLY A 92 -5.65 1.22 -1.46
C GLY A 92 -6.36 0.13 -2.28
N LYS A 93 -7.04 -0.80 -1.59
CA LYS A 93 -7.88 -1.86 -2.17
C LYS A 93 -9.03 -1.29 -3.01
N ASN A 94 -9.58 -2.08 -3.92
CA ASN A 94 -10.81 -1.71 -4.62
C ASN A 94 -12.02 -1.78 -3.68
N VAL A 95 -12.97 -0.87 -3.84
CA VAL A 95 -14.20 -0.80 -3.03
C VAL A 95 -14.99 -2.13 -2.98
N LYS A 96 -14.95 -2.93 -4.05
CA LYS A 96 -15.64 -4.23 -4.12
C LYS A 96 -15.08 -5.27 -3.13
N TRP A 97 -13.89 -5.06 -2.58
CA TRP A 97 -13.23 -6.01 -1.68
C TRP A 97 -12.44 -5.30 -0.57
N GLY A 98 -13.07 -4.31 0.08
CA GLY A 98 -12.55 -3.66 1.29
C GLY A 98 -11.70 -2.42 1.04
N GLY A 99 -11.85 -1.78 -0.12
CA GLY A 99 -11.40 -0.41 -0.38
C GLY A 99 -12.33 0.62 0.25
N SER A 100 -11.82 1.83 0.48
CA SER A 100 -12.59 2.97 0.98
C SER A 100 -13.06 3.86 -0.18
N PHE A 101 -14.26 4.43 -0.03
CA PHE A 101 -14.66 5.62 -0.79
C PHE A 101 -13.70 6.79 -0.48
N ILE A 102 -13.68 7.81 -1.35
CA ILE A 102 -12.83 9.00 -1.24
C ILE A 102 -11.32 8.73 -1.41
N ARG A 103 -10.88 7.47 -1.54
CA ARG A 103 -9.45 7.13 -1.68
C ARG A 103 -8.74 7.81 -2.86
N PRO A 104 -9.35 7.98 -4.05
CA PRO A 104 -8.74 8.76 -5.13
C PRO A 104 -8.55 10.25 -4.77
N GLU A 105 -9.50 10.84 -4.05
CA GLU A 105 -9.59 12.27 -3.76
C GLU A 105 -8.85 12.68 -2.48
N ALA A 106 -8.66 11.75 -1.54
CA ALA A 106 -8.25 12.01 -0.15
C ALA A 106 -7.07 12.98 -0.01
N THR A 107 -5.98 12.78 -0.76
CA THR A 107 -4.79 13.64 -0.68
C THR A 107 -5.07 15.05 -1.20
N GLY A 108 -5.82 15.17 -2.31
CA GLY A 108 -6.15 16.47 -2.91
C GLY A 108 -7.11 17.26 -2.03
N TYR A 109 -8.16 16.61 -1.51
CA TYR A 109 -9.10 17.23 -0.58
C TYR A 109 -8.39 17.66 0.71
N GLY A 110 -7.54 16.79 1.28
CA GLY A 110 -6.78 17.13 2.49
C GLY A 110 -5.88 18.34 2.32
N ALA A 111 -5.28 18.55 1.14
CA ALA A 111 -4.47 19.73 0.88
C ALA A 111 -5.31 21.03 0.85
N VAL A 112 -6.51 20.98 0.26
CA VAL A 112 -7.44 22.11 0.24
C VAL A 112 -7.97 22.40 1.64
N TYR A 113 -8.41 21.38 2.38
CA TYR A 113 -8.89 21.53 3.75
C TYR A 113 -7.80 22.09 4.68
N PHE A 114 -6.55 21.63 4.54
CA PHE A 114 -5.46 22.17 5.33
C PHE A 114 -5.23 23.67 5.05
N LEU A 115 -5.29 24.09 3.77
CA LEU A 115 -5.15 25.50 3.40
C LEU A 115 -6.33 26.37 3.88
N GLU A 116 -7.54 25.83 3.91
CA GLU A 116 -8.73 26.52 4.39
C GLU A 116 -8.68 26.80 5.91
N GLU A 117 -7.99 25.94 6.67
CA GLU A 117 -7.84 26.04 8.13
C GLU A 117 -6.55 26.77 8.59
N MET A 118 -5.74 27.30 7.65
CA MET A 118 -4.52 28.08 7.93
C MET A 118 -4.78 29.57 8.13
#